data_AF-A0A7C0YFH9-F1
#
_entry.id   AF-A0A7C0YFH9-F1
#
_cell.length_a   1.000
_cell.length_b   1.000
_cell.length_c   1.000
_cell.angle_alpha   90.00
_cell.angle_beta   90.00
_cell.angle_gamma   90.00
#
_symmetry.space_group_name_H-M   'P 1'
#
loop_
_entity.id
_entity.type
_entity.pdbx_description
1 polymer ?
#
loop_
_entity_poly.entity_id
_entity_poly.type
_entity_poly.pdbx_seq_one_letter_code
_entity_poly.pdbx_strand_id
1 'polypeptide(L)'
;LSSVILYCLTRDIARYHGLGERESDYSALTAGLLIQVIPLFSAYGIVNTIDSPLIFLWSLSLALLWYAYRGWETGGQRLLLWAGLGLSVGIGFLVKYTMVFFVLSAFLFFISHKGRRGILKRPGPWLAVLISVLCTLPVIIWNAEHNWVTFLHTAGQAHLSAGIRITPLRFLEFLASQLGVITPVVFVAMILSVFSLKKRWRDGDFLLWLMLPTLVFFLMKSLQGKVQANWALPAYISGIVALGIYTVLSWSIMGKARKALLASGFMLAFVVTIVAHYPMSIGIPVKMDPSSRLRGWEALGSEVSRLATGMEKPYFIFSDRYQVTSELAFYVKGHPVTYCVNRGRRMSQYDIWPGFYDFSGYNAIFVRTGDDPMPADMKRYFERYEKRTLVVREGDQVLRKYSIFLCYGFKGMEERMPVKF
;
A
#
# COMPACT_ATOMS: atom_id res chain seq x y z
N LEU A 1 10.63 7.95 -9.42
CA LEU A 1 10.58 7.06 -10.61
C LEU A 1 9.20 7.00 -11.25
N SER A 2 8.12 6.69 -10.52
CA SER A 2 6.76 6.58 -11.08
C SER A 2 6.31 7.82 -11.85
N SER A 3 6.56 9.04 -11.35
CA SER A 3 6.27 10.29 -12.09
C SER A 3 6.96 10.38 -13.45
N VAL A 4 8.19 9.89 -13.58
CA VAL A 4 8.94 9.91 -14.84
C VAL A 4 8.31 8.93 -15.83
N ILE A 5 7.92 7.74 -15.36
CA ILE A 5 7.20 6.76 -16.18
C ILE A 5 5.88 7.35 -16.66
N LEU A 6 5.10 7.96 -15.76
CA LEU A 6 3.83 8.56 -16.12
C LEU A 6 3.99 9.76 -17.06
N TYR A 7 5.04 10.56 -16.89
CA TYR A 7 5.39 11.63 -17.83
C TYR A 7 5.61 11.05 -19.25
N CYS A 8 6.52 10.09 -19.40
CA CYS A 8 6.84 9.50 -20.70
C CYS A 8 5.62 8.84 -21.34
N LEU A 9 4.89 8.02 -20.56
CA LEU A 9 3.68 7.35 -21.02
C LEU A 9 2.61 8.35 -21.49
N THR A 10 2.35 9.38 -20.68
CA THR A 10 1.31 10.38 -20.99
C THR A 10 1.66 11.15 -22.25
N ARG A 11 2.94 11.54 -22.40
CA ARG A 11 3.44 12.21 -23.60
C ARG A 11 3.22 11.35 -24.84
N ASP A 12 3.56 10.06 -24.76
CA ASP A 12 3.45 9.16 -25.91
C ASP A 12 2.00 8.84 -26.27
N ILE A 13 1.10 8.70 -25.28
CA ILE A 13 -0.34 8.56 -25.54
C ILE A 13 -0.88 9.83 -26.21
N ALA A 14 -0.53 11.01 -25.70
CA ALA A 14 -0.95 12.30 -26.26
C ALA A 14 -0.48 12.46 -27.71
N ARG A 15 0.82 12.27 -27.98
CA ARG A 15 1.40 12.33 -29.33
C ARG A 15 0.76 11.33 -30.28
N TYR A 16 0.53 10.10 -29.81
CA TYR A 16 -0.12 9.08 -30.62
C TYR A 16 -1.52 9.50 -31.09
N HIS A 17 -2.25 10.22 -30.25
CA HIS A 17 -3.58 10.72 -30.58
C HIS A 17 -3.59 12.10 -31.25
N GLY A 18 -2.44 12.55 -31.76
CA GLY A 18 -2.33 13.73 -32.63
C GLY A 18 -2.21 15.07 -31.89
N LEU A 19 -1.95 15.07 -30.57
CA LEU A 19 -1.61 16.31 -29.88
C LEU A 19 -0.24 16.79 -30.36
N GLY A 20 -0.08 18.12 -30.47
CA GLY A 20 1.21 18.73 -30.80
C GLY A 20 2.27 18.42 -29.73
N GLU A 21 3.54 18.65 -30.05
CA GLU A 21 4.66 18.40 -29.13
C GLU A 21 4.46 19.12 -27.79
N ARG A 22 4.19 20.43 -27.85
CA ARG A 22 3.96 21.27 -26.67
C ARG A 22 2.75 20.83 -25.84
N GLU A 23 1.65 20.45 -26.48
CA GLU A 23 0.44 19.97 -25.80
C GLU A 23 0.68 18.62 -25.12
N SER A 24 1.45 17.75 -25.76
CA SER A 24 1.83 16.46 -25.21
C SER A 24 2.74 16.61 -24.00
N ASP A 25 3.69 17.54 -24.05
CA ASP A 25 4.59 17.84 -22.93
C ASP A 25 3.83 18.45 -21.74
N TYR A 26 2.85 19.34 -21.98
CA TYR A 26 1.98 19.84 -20.92
C TYR A 26 1.10 18.76 -20.31
N SER A 27 0.57 17.84 -21.13
CA SER A 27 -0.21 16.70 -20.65
C SER A 27 0.64 15.82 -19.73
N ALA A 28 1.87 15.55 -20.15
CA ALA A 28 2.84 14.75 -19.42
C ALA A 28 3.31 15.40 -18.12
N LEU A 29 3.61 16.70 -18.15
CA LEU A 29 3.97 17.46 -16.96
C LEU A 29 2.82 17.46 -15.95
N THR A 30 1.60 17.66 -16.43
CA THR A 30 0.40 17.63 -15.57
C THR A 30 0.25 16.27 -14.89
N ALA A 31 0.36 15.16 -15.61
CA ALA A 31 0.31 13.82 -15.02
C ALA A 31 1.45 13.55 -14.02
N GLY A 32 2.67 13.96 -14.36
CA GLY A 32 3.86 13.81 -13.51
C GLY A 32 3.78 14.61 -12.21
N LEU A 33 3.16 15.80 -12.24
CA LEU A 33 2.90 16.63 -11.06
C LEU A 33 1.71 16.13 -10.24
N LEU A 34 0.63 15.68 -10.88
CA LEU A 34 -0.57 15.20 -10.17
C LEU A 34 -0.24 14.09 -9.17
N ILE A 35 0.58 13.12 -9.55
CA ILE A 35 0.99 12.04 -8.63
C ILE A 35 1.81 12.55 -7.43
N GLN A 36 2.46 13.70 -7.53
CA GLN A 36 3.20 14.33 -6.42
C GLN A 36 2.29 15.15 -5.50
N VAL A 37 1.17 15.63 -6.04
CA VAL A 37 0.28 16.58 -5.36
C VAL A 37 -0.92 15.88 -4.73
N ILE A 38 -1.34 14.73 -5.26
CA ILE A 38 -2.45 13.95 -4.70
C ILE A 38 -2.04 13.36 -3.34
N PRO A 39 -2.77 13.65 -2.23
CA PRO A 39 -2.40 13.20 -0.88
C PRO A 39 -2.18 11.69 -0.76
N LEU A 40 -3.00 10.90 -1.47
CA LEU A 40 -2.85 9.45 -1.49
C LEU A 40 -1.46 9.01 -1.97
N PHE A 41 -0.94 9.62 -3.04
CA PHE A 41 0.31 9.17 -3.67
C PHE A 41 1.54 9.82 -3.03
N SER A 42 1.44 11.08 -2.62
CA SER A 42 2.53 11.82 -1.97
C SER A 42 2.95 11.17 -0.65
N ALA A 43 2.00 10.63 0.12
CA ALA A 43 2.28 9.88 1.35
C ALA A 43 3.25 8.70 1.13
N TYR A 44 3.19 8.04 -0.02
CA TYR A 44 4.08 6.91 -0.35
C TYR A 44 5.44 7.32 -0.91
N GLY A 45 5.68 8.62 -1.06
CA GLY A 45 7.01 9.19 -1.27
C GLY A 45 7.85 9.27 0.02
N ILE A 46 7.21 9.25 1.19
CA ILE A 46 7.88 9.35 2.50
C ILE A 46 7.69 8.10 3.38
N VAL A 47 6.63 7.33 3.18
CA VAL A 47 6.39 6.08 3.93
C VAL A 47 6.79 4.88 3.09
N ASN A 48 7.69 4.05 3.61
CA ASN A 48 8.06 2.79 3.00
C ASN A 48 7.04 1.69 3.37
N THR A 49 6.03 1.51 2.54
CA THR A 49 5.10 0.36 2.62
C THR A 49 5.12 -0.42 1.32
N ILE A 50 4.37 -1.53 1.25
CA ILE A 50 4.17 -2.28 0.01
C ILE A 50 3.48 -1.46 -1.11
N ASP A 51 2.83 -0.34 -0.79
CA ASP A 51 2.16 0.48 -1.80
C ASP A 51 3.15 1.28 -2.66
N SER A 52 4.29 1.73 -2.11
CA SER A 52 5.32 2.45 -2.86
C SER A 52 5.89 1.66 -4.05
N PRO A 53 6.37 0.40 -3.87
CA PRO A 53 6.78 -0.43 -4.99
C PRO A 53 5.62 -0.83 -5.91
N LEU A 54 4.39 -0.98 -5.38
CA LEU A 54 3.22 -1.26 -6.22
C LEU A 54 2.89 -0.12 -7.16
N ILE A 55 2.95 1.14 -6.71
CA ILE A 55 2.75 2.32 -7.56
C ILE A 55 3.73 2.29 -8.73
N PHE A 56 5.00 2.03 -8.44
CA PHE A 56 6.05 1.91 -9.46
C PHE A 56 5.77 0.78 -10.45
N LEU A 57 5.53 -0.44 -9.97
CA LEU A 57 5.32 -1.62 -10.81
C LEU A 57 4.03 -1.53 -11.62
N TRP A 58 2.97 -0.93 -11.09
CA TRP A 58 1.74 -0.69 -11.84
C TRP A 58 1.94 0.36 -12.94
N SER A 59 2.68 1.44 -12.64
CA SER A 59 3.00 2.49 -13.62
C SER A 59 3.89 1.94 -14.75
N LEU A 60 4.90 1.14 -14.39
CA LEU A 60 5.77 0.44 -15.34
C LEU A 60 4.98 -0.55 -16.20
N SER A 61 4.13 -1.36 -15.59
CA SER A 61 3.27 -2.32 -16.31
C SER A 61 2.32 -1.60 -17.27
N LEU A 62 1.75 -0.47 -16.86
CA LEU A 62 0.88 0.35 -17.71
C LEU A 62 1.64 0.86 -18.94
N ALA A 63 2.87 1.35 -18.77
CA ALA A 63 3.71 1.82 -19.87
C ALA A 63 4.14 0.68 -20.80
N LEU A 64 4.61 -0.44 -20.24
CA LEU A 64 5.02 -1.61 -21.01
C LEU A 64 3.86 -2.20 -21.80
N LEU A 65 2.67 -2.30 -21.19
CA LEU A 65 1.46 -2.74 -21.87
C LEU A 65 1.09 -1.81 -23.03
N TRP A 66 1.16 -0.49 -22.82
CA TRP A 66 0.93 0.48 -23.88
C TRP A 66 1.90 0.27 -25.04
N TYR A 67 3.21 0.26 -24.79
CA TYR A 67 4.22 0.11 -25.83
C TYR A 67 4.19 -1.26 -26.54
N ALA A 68 3.85 -2.33 -25.82
CA ALA A 68 3.66 -3.65 -26.38
C ALA A 68 2.42 -3.71 -27.30
N TYR A 69 1.31 -3.12 -26.85
CA TYR A 69 0.09 -2.97 -27.65
C TYR A 69 0.33 -2.16 -28.93
N ARG A 70 1.03 -1.02 -28.84
CA ARG A 70 1.45 -0.20 -29.99
C ARG A 70 2.31 -0.99 -30.99
N GLY A 71 3.23 -1.81 -30.46
CA GLY A 71 4.08 -2.67 -31.27
C GLY A 71 3.26 -3.66 -32.10
N TRP A 72 2.27 -4.28 -31.46
CA TRP A 72 1.36 -5.20 -32.14
C TRP A 72 0.56 -4.54 -33.26
N GLU A 73 0.07 -3.32 -33.05
CA GLU A 73 -0.69 -2.58 -34.08
C GLU A 73 0.14 -2.24 -35.32
N THR A 74 1.45 -2.11 -35.16
CA THR A 74 2.40 -1.90 -36.27
C THR A 74 2.95 -3.22 -36.85
N GLY A 75 2.38 -4.37 -36.44
CA GLY A 75 2.79 -5.71 -36.90
C GLY A 75 3.96 -6.33 -36.14
N GLY A 76 4.59 -5.60 -35.22
CA GLY A 76 5.73 -6.08 -34.42
C GLY A 76 5.31 -6.92 -33.21
N GLN A 77 6.11 -7.91 -32.84
CA GLN A 77 5.82 -8.73 -31.65
C GLN A 77 6.34 -8.13 -30.34
N ARG A 78 7.45 -7.37 -30.39
CA ARG A 78 8.11 -6.71 -29.24
C ARG A 78 8.19 -7.61 -27.99
N LEU A 79 8.68 -8.85 -28.14
CA LEU A 79 8.70 -9.86 -27.08
C LEU A 79 9.40 -9.38 -25.79
N LEU A 80 10.43 -8.54 -25.90
CA LEU A 80 11.11 -7.95 -24.73
C LEU A 80 10.18 -7.08 -23.87
N LEU A 81 9.25 -6.33 -24.49
CA LEU A 81 8.27 -5.53 -23.75
C LEU A 81 7.25 -6.42 -23.04
N TRP A 82 6.83 -7.51 -23.68
CA TRP A 82 5.97 -8.51 -23.05
C TRP A 82 6.69 -9.23 -21.91
N ALA A 83 7.96 -9.56 -22.08
CA ALA A 83 8.75 -10.19 -21.04
C ALA A 83 8.93 -9.25 -19.82
N GLY A 84 9.27 -7.99 -20.09
CA GLY A 84 9.32 -6.95 -19.06
C GLY A 84 7.98 -6.73 -18.38
N LEU A 85 6.86 -6.78 -19.13
CA LEU A 85 5.52 -6.67 -18.56
C LEU A 85 5.25 -7.85 -17.62
N GLY A 86 5.58 -9.07 -18.05
CA GLY A 86 5.43 -10.28 -17.24
C GLY A 86 6.23 -10.22 -15.94
N LEU A 87 7.48 -9.75 -16.01
CA LEU A 87 8.34 -9.56 -14.83
C LEU A 87 7.78 -8.48 -13.89
N SER A 88 7.37 -7.34 -14.43
CA SER A 88 6.80 -6.23 -13.66
C SER A 88 5.50 -6.63 -12.95
N VAL A 89 4.62 -7.36 -13.63
CA VAL A 89 3.38 -7.91 -13.05
C VAL A 89 3.67 -8.99 -12.02
N GLY A 90 4.63 -9.88 -12.30
CA GLY A 90 5.03 -10.96 -11.39
C GLY A 90 5.60 -10.43 -10.08
N ILE A 91 6.58 -9.52 -10.15
CA ILE A 91 7.13 -8.83 -8.97
C ILE A 91 6.04 -8.00 -8.29
N GLY A 92 5.18 -7.33 -9.06
CA GLY A 92 4.07 -6.54 -8.51
C GLY A 92 3.11 -7.40 -7.68
N PHE A 93 2.87 -8.64 -8.08
CA PHE A 93 2.07 -9.59 -7.32
C PHE A 93 2.76 -10.01 -6.01
N LEU A 94 4.07 -10.25 -6.04
CA LEU A 94 4.85 -10.54 -4.82
C LEU A 94 4.82 -9.37 -3.82
N VAL A 95 4.76 -8.13 -4.33
CA VAL A 95 4.59 -6.93 -3.51
C VAL A 95 3.18 -6.84 -2.93
N LYS A 96 2.14 -6.99 -3.76
CA LYS A 96 0.74 -6.94 -3.33
C LYS A 96 -0.16 -7.70 -4.30
N TYR A 97 -1.00 -8.60 -3.77
CA TYR A 97 -1.93 -9.41 -4.57
C TYR A 97 -2.93 -8.59 -5.39
N THR A 98 -3.15 -7.32 -5.05
CA THR A 98 -3.92 -6.37 -5.87
C THR A 98 -3.40 -6.26 -7.32
N MET A 99 -2.13 -6.62 -7.58
CA MET A 99 -1.58 -6.64 -8.95
C MET A 99 -2.33 -7.58 -9.90
N VAL A 100 -3.06 -8.58 -9.38
CA VAL A 100 -3.92 -9.46 -10.21
C VAL A 100 -4.95 -8.67 -11.01
N PHE A 101 -5.43 -7.53 -10.49
CA PHE A 101 -6.37 -6.68 -11.21
C PHE A 101 -5.75 -6.06 -12.46
N PHE A 102 -4.42 -5.89 -12.52
CA PHE A 102 -3.76 -5.43 -13.74
C PHE A 102 -3.97 -6.42 -14.89
N VAL A 103 -3.80 -7.72 -14.61
CA VAL A 103 -3.99 -8.80 -15.60
C VAL A 103 -5.44 -8.84 -16.06
N LEU A 104 -6.39 -8.78 -15.11
CA LEU A 104 -7.82 -8.73 -15.42
C LEU A 104 -8.16 -7.51 -16.29
N SER A 105 -7.65 -6.33 -15.93
CA SER A 105 -7.86 -5.10 -16.68
C SER A 105 -7.29 -5.15 -18.10
N ALA A 106 -6.06 -5.65 -18.27
CA ALA A 106 -5.44 -5.82 -19.58
C ALA A 106 -6.23 -6.82 -20.45
N PHE A 107 -6.69 -7.92 -19.86
CA PHE A 107 -7.53 -8.90 -20.56
C PHE A 107 -8.86 -8.28 -21.02
N LEU A 108 -9.56 -7.57 -20.13
CA LEU A 108 -10.82 -6.88 -20.44
C LEU A 108 -10.63 -5.82 -21.54
N PHE A 109 -9.51 -5.09 -21.53
CA PHE A 109 -9.14 -4.17 -22.61
C PHE A 109 -9.03 -4.89 -23.97
N PHE A 110 -8.38 -6.05 -24.04
CA PHE A 110 -8.22 -6.79 -25.30
C PHE A 110 -9.52 -7.38 -25.82
N ILE A 111 -10.39 -7.91 -24.95
CA ILE A 111 -11.63 -8.57 -25.39
C ILE A 111 -12.77 -7.60 -25.69
N SER A 112 -12.73 -6.38 -25.15
CA SER A 112 -13.79 -5.38 -25.26
C SER A 112 -14.02 -4.88 -26.70
N HIS A 113 -13.01 -4.96 -27.56
CA HIS A 113 -13.14 -4.56 -28.97
C HIS A 113 -12.65 -5.66 -29.92
N LYS A 114 -13.48 -6.04 -30.91
CA LYS A 114 -13.18 -7.14 -31.86
C LYS A 114 -11.82 -6.94 -32.55
N GLY A 115 -11.50 -5.70 -32.93
CA GLY A 115 -10.26 -5.37 -33.61
C GLY A 115 -8.99 -5.71 -32.82
N ARG A 116 -9.04 -5.71 -31.48
CA ARG A 116 -7.85 -5.94 -30.62
C ARG A 116 -7.67 -7.40 -30.22
N ARG A 117 -8.70 -8.24 -30.31
CA ARG A 117 -8.67 -9.66 -29.90
C ARG A 117 -7.59 -10.48 -30.59
N GLY A 118 -7.18 -10.08 -31.80
CA GLY A 118 -6.09 -10.71 -32.54
C GLY A 118 -4.75 -10.72 -31.78
N ILE A 119 -4.55 -9.80 -30.82
CA ILE A 119 -3.36 -9.78 -29.98
C ILE A 119 -3.21 -11.05 -29.14
N LEU A 120 -4.33 -11.63 -28.68
CA LEU A 120 -4.34 -12.85 -27.87
C LEU A 120 -3.96 -14.09 -28.68
N LYS A 121 -3.88 -14.00 -30.01
CA LYS A 121 -3.34 -15.07 -30.87
C LYS A 121 -1.82 -14.99 -31.03
N ARG A 122 -1.17 -13.93 -30.51
CA ARG A 122 0.27 -13.72 -30.61
C ARG A 122 0.97 -14.28 -29.37
N PRO A 123 2.25 -14.68 -29.47
CA PRO A 123 2.99 -15.23 -28.33
C PRO A 123 3.25 -14.21 -27.21
N GLY A 124 3.28 -12.91 -27.52
CA GLY A 124 3.60 -11.84 -26.57
C GLY A 124 2.79 -11.85 -25.26
N PRO A 125 1.45 -11.71 -25.29
CA PRO A 125 0.63 -11.78 -24.09
C PRO A 125 0.85 -13.04 -23.25
N TRP A 126 1.03 -14.19 -23.90
CA TRP A 126 1.25 -15.47 -23.21
C TRP A 126 2.64 -15.58 -22.59
N LEU A 127 3.66 -14.98 -23.22
CA LEU A 127 4.99 -14.84 -22.63
C LEU A 127 4.93 -14.00 -21.35
N ALA A 128 4.18 -12.89 -21.36
CA ALA A 128 3.98 -12.08 -20.16
C ALA A 128 3.30 -12.88 -19.03
N VAL A 129 2.22 -13.61 -19.35
CA VAL A 129 1.53 -14.49 -18.40
C VAL A 129 2.46 -15.56 -17.84
N LEU A 130 3.21 -16.25 -18.71
CA LEU A 130 4.15 -17.29 -18.32
C LEU A 130 5.19 -16.75 -17.33
N ILE A 131 5.84 -15.63 -17.65
CA ILE A 131 6.85 -15.03 -16.77
C ILE A 131 6.21 -14.57 -15.46
N SER A 132 5.04 -13.94 -15.49
CA SER A 132 4.34 -13.56 -14.25
C SER A 132 4.05 -14.77 -13.37
N VAL A 133 3.57 -15.88 -13.94
CA VAL A 133 3.30 -17.12 -13.19
C VAL A 133 4.59 -17.71 -12.60
N LEU A 134 5.68 -17.74 -13.36
CA LEU A 134 6.96 -18.22 -12.85
C LEU A 134 7.47 -17.37 -11.68
N CYS A 135 7.30 -16.04 -11.75
CA CYS A 135 7.64 -15.15 -10.63
C CYS A 135 6.77 -15.37 -9.39
N THR A 136 5.49 -15.70 -9.56
CA THR A 136 4.57 -15.90 -8.43
C THR A 136 4.60 -17.32 -7.86
N LEU A 137 5.18 -18.28 -8.58
CA LEU A 137 5.20 -19.67 -8.17
C LEU A 137 5.82 -19.92 -6.77
N PRO A 138 6.94 -19.28 -6.38
CA PRO A 138 7.53 -19.51 -5.06
C PRO A 138 6.59 -19.18 -3.90
N VAL A 139 5.81 -18.10 -3.99
CA VAL A 139 4.87 -17.73 -2.91
C VAL A 139 3.66 -18.65 -2.85
N ILE A 140 3.25 -19.21 -4.00
CA ILE A 140 2.17 -20.20 -4.08
C ILE A 140 2.61 -21.51 -3.44
N ILE A 141 3.80 -22.02 -3.80
CA ILE A 141 4.36 -23.25 -3.23
C ILE A 141 4.52 -23.09 -1.71
N TRP A 142 5.15 -22.00 -1.27
CA TRP A 142 5.32 -21.74 0.16
C TRP A 142 3.98 -21.69 0.91
N ASN A 143 2.95 -21.04 0.33
CA ASN A 143 1.63 -21.02 0.95
C ASN A 143 0.99 -22.42 1.00
N ALA A 144 1.13 -23.24 -0.04
CA ALA A 144 0.61 -24.60 -0.05
C ALA A 144 1.23 -25.46 1.06
N GLU A 145 2.52 -25.27 1.34
CA GLU A 145 3.25 -25.94 2.42
C GLU A 145 2.90 -25.39 3.83
N HIS A 146 2.35 -24.17 3.91
CA HIS A 146 2.04 -23.48 5.17
C HIS A 146 0.53 -23.27 5.36
N ASN A 147 -0.28 -24.25 4.94
CA ASN A 147 -1.74 -24.27 5.13
C ASN A 147 -2.45 -23.02 4.58
N TRP A 148 -1.91 -22.43 3.52
CA TRP A 148 -2.44 -21.24 2.87
C TRP A 148 -2.55 -20.01 3.79
N VAL A 149 -1.67 -19.92 4.80
CA VAL A 149 -1.73 -18.88 5.84
C VAL A 149 -1.82 -17.44 5.30
N THR A 150 -1.07 -17.09 4.23
CA THR A 150 -1.15 -15.75 3.65
C THR A 150 -2.50 -15.52 2.98
N PHE A 151 -3.02 -16.51 2.25
CA PHE A 151 -4.32 -16.43 1.62
C PHE A 151 -5.44 -16.29 2.66
N LEU A 152 -5.40 -17.08 3.74
CA LEU A 152 -6.34 -16.99 4.87
C LEU A 152 -6.25 -15.62 5.55
N HIS A 153 -5.05 -15.08 5.74
CA HIS A 153 -4.86 -13.73 6.26
C HIS A 153 -5.48 -12.68 5.35
N THR A 154 -5.20 -12.70 4.05
CA THR A 154 -5.77 -11.75 3.08
C THR A 154 -7.29 -11.89 3.00
N ALA A 155 -7.81 -13.13 3.00
CA ALA A 155 -9.25 -13.40 3.01
C ALA A 155 -9.93 -12.89 4.29
N GLY A 156 -9.28 -13.05 5.44
CA GLY A 156 -9.71 -12.48 6.72
C GLY A 156 -9.71 -10.95 6.72
N GLN A 157 -8.67 -10.30 6.17
CA GLN A 157 -8.66 -8.84 5.98
C GLN A 157 -9.83 -8.38 5.08
N ALA A 158 -10.09 -9.14 4.02
CA ALA A 158 -11.18 -8.88 3.09
C ALA A 158 -12.54 -9.35 3.63
N HIS A 159 -12.66 -9.85 4.86
CA HIS A 159 -13.92 -10.35 5.43
C HIS A 159 -14.64 -11.36 4.51
N LEU A 160 -13.90 -12.20 3.76
CA LEU A 160 -14.50 -13.14 2.81
C LEU A 160 -15.22 -14.30 3.50
N SER A 161 -14.83 -14.64 4.73
CA SER A 161 -15.41 -15.74 5.52
C SER A 161 -16.66 -15.35 6.33
N ALA A 162 -17.02 -14.06 6.39
CA ALA A 162 -18.13 -13.58 7.23
C ALA A 162 -19.53 -13.75 6.58
N GLY A 163 -19.61 -14.41 5.43
CA GLY A 163 -20.80 -14.48 4.58
C GLY A 163 -21.08 -13.17 3.85
N ILE A 164 -22.09 -13.17 2.96
CA ILE A 164 -22.52 -11.96 2.25
C ILE A 164 -23.36 -11.11 3.21
N ARG A 165 -22.76 -10.04 3.74
CA ARG A 165 -23.49 -8.98 4.45
C ARG A 165 -23.41 -7.71 3.62
N ILE A 166 -24.53 -7.06 3.36
CA ILE A 166 -24.55 -5.79 2.60
C ILE A 166 -24.72 -4.66 3.62
N THR A 167 -23.76 -3.73 3.65
CA THR A 167 -23.76 -2.57 4.54
C THR A 167 -23.54 -1.30 3.71
N PRO A 168 -24.61 -0.63 3.24
CA PRO A 168 -24.51 0.56 2.39
C PRO A 168 -23.70 1.70 3.02
N LEU A 169 -23.73 1.82 4.35
CA LEU A 169 -22.92 2.81 5.08
C LEU A 169 -21.41 2.61 4.85
N ARG A 170 -20.93 1.35 4.78
CA ARG A 170 -19.51 1.06 4.50
C ARG A 170 -19.10 1.45 3.09
N PHE A 171 -20.03 1.36 2.14
CA PHE A 171 -19.81 1.88 0.79
C PHE A 171 -19.68 3.40 0.79
N LEU A 172 -20.56 4.11 1.50
CA LEU A 172 -20.47 5.57 1.62
C LEU A 172 -19.20 6.00 2.36
N GLU A 173 -18.80 5.31 3.42
CA GLU A 173 -17.53 5.52 4.11
C GLU A 173 -16.34 5.34 3.17
N PHE A 174 -16.35 4.27 2.36
CA PHE A 174 -15.29 4.02 1.40
C PHE A 174 -15.25 5.08 0.30
N LEU A 175 -16.40 5.44 -0.28
CA LEU A 175 -16.51 6.51 -1.27
C LEU A 175 -16.03 7.86 -0.71
N ALA A 176 -16.44 8.22 0.50
CA ALA A 176 -15.97 9.40 1.21
C ALA A 176 -14.45 9.36 1.44
N SER A 177 -13.89 8.18 1.75
CA SER A 177 -12.44 8.02 1.87
C SER A 177 -11.72 8.27 0.55
N GLN A 178 -12.27 7.85 -0.59
CA GLN A 178 -11.68 8.10 -1.91
C GLN A 178 -11.70 9.60 -2.25
N LEU A 179 -12.81 10.28 -1.97
CA LEU A 179 -12.93 11.73 -2.08
C LEU A 179 -11.95 12.46 -1.15
N GLY A 180 -11.69 11.93 0.04
CA GLY A 180 -10.72 12.50 0.99
C GLY A 180 -9.26 12.36 0.51
N VAL A 181 -8.86 11.16 0.07
CA VAL A 181 -7.45 10.89 -0.28
C VAL A 181 -7.05 11.38 -1.69
N ILE A 182 -8.02 11.56 -2.60
CA ILE A 182 -7.78 12.12 -3.94
C ILE A 182 -8.14 13.62 -4.03
N THR A 183 -9.00 14.11 -3.14
CA THR A 183 -9.79 15.35 -3.21
C THR A 183 -11.00 15.25 -4.16
N PRO A 184 -12.17 15.86 -3.83
CA PRO A 184 -13.39 15.67 -4.60
C PRO A 184 -13.29 16.11 -6.06
N VAL A 185 -12.67 17.28 -6.30
CA VAL A 185 -12.55 17.83 -7.65
C VAL A 185 -11.68 16.95 -8.53
N VAL A 186 -10.51 16.53 -8.02
CA VAL A 186 -9.58 15.68 -8.77
C VAL A 186 -10.19 14.32 -9.03
N PHE A 187 -10.87 13.72 -8.06
CA PHE A 187 -11.53 12.43 -8.20
C PHE A 187 -12.59 12.47 -9.32
N VAL A 188 -13.51 13.44 -9.28
CA VAL A 188 -14.55 13.59 -10.32
C VAL A 188 -13.92 13.89 -11.68
N ALA A 189 -12.91 14.77 -11.73
CA ALA A 189 -12.22 15.11 -12.97
C ALA A 189 -11.53 13.89 -13.60
N MET A 190 -10.89 13.02 -12.81
CA MET A 190 -10.29 11.78 -13.30
C MET A 190 -11.33 10.85 -13.95
N ILE A 191 -12.46 10.65 -13.28
CA ILE A 191 -13.56 9.82 -13.79
C ILE A 191 -14.08 10.39 -15.12
N LEU A 192 -14.38 11.70 -15.17
CA LEU A 192 -14.84 12.34 -16.40
C LEU A 192 -13.79 12.27 -17.52
N SER A 193 -12.50 12.33 -17.18
CA SER A 193 -11.41 12.28 -18.14
C SER A 193 -11.35 10.91 -18.83
N VAL A 194 -11.37 9.80 -18.09
CA VAL A 194 -11.34 8.46 -18.70
C VAL A 194 -12.55 8.21 -19.61
N PHE A 195 -13.75 8.66 -19.21
CA PHE A 195 -14.94 8.53 -20.05
C PHE A 195 -14.91 9.47 -21.26
N SER A 196 -14.34 10.66 -21.14
CA SER A 196 -14.19 11.59 -22.25
C SER A 196 -13.22 11.06 -23.30
N LEU A 197 -12.06 10.54 -22.88
CA LEU A 197 -11.08 9.95 -23.79
C LEU A 197 -11.63 8.69 -24.47
N LYS A 198 -12.35 7.83 -23.73
CA LYS A 198 -13.08 6.68 -24.29
C LYS A 198 -13.99 7.05 -25.46
N LYS A 199 -14.70 8.18 -25.35
CA LYS A 199 -15.61 8.66 -26.41
C LYS A 199 -14.85 9.31 -27.57
N ARG A 200 -13.67 9.89 -27.31
CA ARG A 200 -12.94 10.69 -28.28
C ARG A 200 -12.07 9.86 -29.22
N TRP A 201 -11.50 8.76 -28.73
CA TRP A 201 -10.51 7.98 -29.45
C TRP A 201 -10.89 6.51 -29.52
N ARG A 202 -10.54 5.86 -30.64
CA ARG A 202 -10.80 4.42 -30.87
C ARG A 202 -10.25 3.54 -29.74
N ASP A 203 -9.06 3.85 -29.24
CA ASP A 203 -8.40 3.13 -28.13
C ASP A 203 -8.44 3.91 -26.81
N GLY A 204 -9.30 4.93 -26.72
CA GLY A 204 -9.43 5.77 -25.52
C GLY A 204 -9.99 5.04 -24.30
N ASP A 205 -10.50 3.83 -24.48
CA ASP A 205 -10.93 2.95 -23.40
C ASP A 205 -9.77 2.20 -22.71
N PHE A 206 -8.52 2.32 -23.20
CA PHE A 206 -7.33 1.76 -22.56
C PHE A 206 -7.22 2.19 -21.08
N LEU A 207 -7.15 3.49 -20.82
CA LEU A 207 -7.02 4.02 -19.45
C LEU A 207 -8.26 3.72 -18.60
N LEU A 208 -9.44 3.62 -19.23
CA LEU A 208 -10.68 3.24 -18.56
C LEU A 208 -10.59 1.79 -18.04
N TRP A 209 -10.17 0.84 -18.87
CA TRP A 209 -10.08 -0.58 -18.49
C TRP A 209 -9.00 -0.85 -17.45
N LEU A 210 -7.91 -0.06 -17.44
CA LEU A 210 -6.86 -0.16 -16.41
C LEU A 210 -7.26 0.52 -15.08
N MET A 211 -8.34 1.30 -15.06
CA MET A 211 -8.90 1.93 -13.87
C MET A 211 -10.13 1.17 -13.31
N LEU A 212 -11.10 0.87 -14.18
CA LEU A 212 -12.47 0.53 -13.79
C LEU A 212 -12.59 -0.78 -13.01
N PRO A 213 -11.98 -1.92 -13.41
CA PRO A 213 -12.12 -3.19 -12.69
C PRO A 213 -11.63 -3.11 -11.24
N THR A 214 -10.46 -2.52 -11.01
CA THR A 214 -9.90 -2.32 -9.67
C THR A 214 -10.81 -1.43 -8.82
N LEU A 215 -11.24 -0.29 -9.37
CA LEU A 215 -12.08 0.66 -8.64
C LEU A 215 -13.46 0.07 -8.31
N VAL A 216 -14.12 -0.54 -9.29
CA VAL A 216 -15.43 -1.18 -9.12
C VAL A 216 -15.34 -2.33 -8.14
N PHE A 217 -14.29 -3.16 -8.21
CA PHE A 217 -14.12 -4.25 -7.26
C PHE A 217 -14.08 -3.74 -5.81
N PHE A 218 -13.25 -2.73 -5.50
CA PHE A 218 -13.15 -2.23 -4.14
C PHE A 218 -14.39 -1.45 -3.68
N LEU A 219 -15.06 -0.74 -4.59
CA LEU A 219 -16.37 -0.14 -4.32
C LEU A 219 -17.40 -1.23 -3.96
N MET A 220 -17.56 -2.26 -4.78
CA MET A 220 -18.48 -3.35 -4.49
C MET A 220 -18.07 -4.11 -3.22
N LYS A 221 -16.77 -4.29 -3.01
CA LYS A 221 -16.27 -5.01 -1.83
C LYS A 221 -16.52 -4.24 -0.55
N SER A 222 -16.52 -2.91 -0.59
CA SER A 222 -16.83 -2.08 0.57
C SER A 222 -18.26 -2.27 1.09
N LEU A 223 -19.20 -2.77 0.27
CA LEU A 223 -20.52 -3.19 0.75
C LEU A 223 -20.45 -4.36 1.74
N GLN A 224 -19.40 -5.17 1.69
CA GLN A 224 -19.25 -6.37 2.51
C GLN A 224 -18.30 -6.23 3.70
N GLY A 225 -17.69 -5.06 3.88
CA GLY A 225 -16.75 -4.86 4.97
C GLY A 225 -15.94 -3.58 4.82
N LYS A 226 -15.18 -3.25 5.86
CA LYS A 226 -14.29 -2.09 5.82
C LYS A 226 -13.17 -2.32 4.82
N VAL A 227 -13.06 -1.42 3.84
CA VAL A 227 -11.97 -1.39 2.85
C VAL A 227 -11.10 -0.17 3.13
N GLN A 228 -9.78 -0.34 3.11
CA GLN A 228 -8.86 0.78 3.35
C GLN A 228 -8.73 1.64 2.10
N ALA A 229 -8.57 2.95 2.28
CA ALA A 229 -8.59 3.91 1.17
C ALA A 229 -7.53 3.62 0.09
N ASN A 230 -6.36 3.15 0.51
CA ASN A 230 -5.24 2.80 -0.36
C ASN A 230 -5.43 1.51 -1.17
N TRP A 231 -6.48 0.72 -0.92
CA TRP A 231 -6.69 -0.52 -1.67
C TRP A 231 -7.02 -0.26 -3.14
N ALA A 232 -7.79 0.79 -3.44
CA ALA A 232 -8.10 1.20 -4.81
C ALA A 232 -7.01 2.05 -5.48
N LEU A 233 -5.91 2.32 -4.78
CA LEU A 233 -4.82 3.18 -5.26
C LEU A 233 -4.37 2.91 -6.71
N PRO A 234 -4.18 1.64 -7.14
CA PRO A 234 -3.63 1.38 -8.48
C PRO A 234 -4.56 1.84 -9.61
N ALA A 235 -5.88 1.90 -9.36
CA ALA A 235 -6.85 2.38 -10.33
C ALA A 235 -6.58 3.84 -10.75
N TYR A 236 -6.16 4.67 -9.79
CA TYR A 236 -5.98 6.10 -10.02
C TYR A 236 -4.75 6.44 -10.87
N ILE A 237 -3.81 5.51 -11.04
CA ILE A 237 -2.63 5.71 -11.90
C ILE A 237 -3.06 5.99 -13.34
N SER A 238 -4.01 5.20 -13.88
CA SER A 238 -4.58 5.45 -15.21
C SER A 238 -5.45 6.71 -15.24
N GLY A 239 -6.14 7.02 -14.13
CA GLY A 239 -6.89 8.27 -13.98
C GLY A 239 -6.02 9.52 -14.02
N ILE A 240 -4.82 9.49 -13.44
CA ILE A 240 -3.81 10.57 -13.48
C ILE A 240 -3.39 10.85 -14.93
N VAL A 241 -3.04 9.79 -15.68
CA VAL A 241 -2.68 9.91 -17.11
C VAL A 241 -3.83 10.52 -17.90
N ALA A 242 -5.06 10.01 -17.70
CA ALA A 242 -6.24 10.51 -18.41
C ALA A 242 -6.52 11.98 -18.10
N LEU A 243 -6.40 12.38 -16.83
CA LEU A 243 -6.63 13.76 -16.40
C LEU A 243 -5.57 14.71 -16.98
N GLY A 244 -4.30 14.31 -17.00
CA GLY A 244 -3.22 15.08 -17.64
C GLY A 244 -3.54 15.41 -19.09
N ILE A 245 -3.96 14.43 -19.89
CA ILE A 245 -4.34 14.62 -21.28
C ILE A 245 -5.63 15.46 -21.41
N TYR A 246 -6.65 15.13 -20.62
CA TYR A 246 -7.96 15.78 -20.70
C TYR A 246 -7.90 17.28 -20.41
N THR A 247 -7.08 17.69 -19.44
CA THR A 247 -6.91 19.09 -19.06
C THR A 247 -6.43 19.94 -20.22
N VAL A 248 -5.44 19.47 -20.99
CA VAL A 248 -4.91 20.16 -22.17
C VAL A 248 -5.94 20.17 -23.30
N LEU A 249 -6.49 19.00 -23.64
CA LEU A 249 -7.47 18.82 -24.72
C LEU A 249 -8.75 19.66 -24.57
N SER A 250 -9.11 19.98 -23.33
CA SER A 250 -10.34 20.71 -23.02
C SER A 250 -10.06 22.15 -22.60
N TRP A 251 -8.79 22.57 -22.48
CA TRP A 251 -8.44 23.85 -21.89
C TRP A 251 -9.02 25.04 -22.67
N SER A 252 -8.93 25.04 -24.00
CA SER A 252 -9.42 26.15 -24.84
C SER A 252 -10.94 26.32 -24.75
N ILE A 253 -11.67 25.21 -24.70
CA ILE A 253 -13.14 25.18 -24.67
C ILE A 253 -13.73 25.26 -23.25
N MET A 254 -12.90 25.12 -22.20
CA MET A 254 -13.35 25.22 -20.82
C MET A 254 -13.61 26.67 -20.41
N GLY A 255 -14.82 26.94 -19.93
CA GLY A 255 -15.17 28.21 -19.30
C GLY A 255 -14.34 28.53 -18.04
N LYS A 256 -14.21 29.81 -17.71
CA LYS A 256 -13.39 30.32 -16.59
C LYS A 256 -13.70 29.63 -15.26
N ALA A 257 -14.99 29.44 -14.94
CA ALA A 257 -15.42 28.79 -13.70
C ALA A 257 -14.88 27.35 -13.55
N ARG A 258 -14.89 26.57 -14.65
CA ARG A 258 -14.39 25.18 -14.62
C ARG A 258 -12.87 25.11 -14.50
N LYS A 259 -12.16 26.06 -15.11
CA LYS A 259 -10.70 26.21 -14.93
C LYS A 259 -10.36 26.56 -13.49
N ALA A 260 -11.07 27.53 -12.92
CA ALA A 260 -10.91 27.91 -11.52
C ALA A 260 -11.19 26.75 -10.56
N LEU A 261 -12.22 25.94 -10.85
CA LEU A 261 -12.52 24.74 -10.06
C LEU A 261 -11.40 23.70 -10.13
N LEU A 262 -10.85 23.40 -11.32
CA LEU A 262 -9.72 22.47 -11.43
C LEU A 262 -8.47 23.01 -10.73
N ALA A 263 -8.17 24.29 -10.91
CA ALA A 263 -7.04 24.94 -10.25
C ALA A 263 -7.19 24.91 -8.72
N SER A 264 -8.39 25.19 -8.19
CA SER A 264 -8.65 25.11 -6.75
C SER A 264 -8.58 23.67 -6.23
N GLY A 265 -9.02 22.69 -7.03
CA GLY A 265 -8.86 21.26 -6.73
C GLY A 265 -7.38 20.85 -6.62
N PHE A 266 -6.55 21.26 -7.57
CA PHE A 266 -5.11 20.99 -7.54
C PHE A 266 -4.42 21.71 -6.38
N MET A 267 -4.80 22.96 -6.10
CA MET A 267 -4.28 23.71 -4.96
C MET A 267 -4.70 23.07 -3.64
N LEU A 268 -5.94 22.60 -3.52
CA LEU A 268 -6.40 21.89 -2.33
C LEU A 268 -5.60 20.61 -2.12
N ALA A 269 -5.40 19.80 -3.17
CA ALA A 269 -4.58 18.60 -3.09
C ALA A 269 -3.14 18.93 -2.64
N PHE A 270 -2.56 20.00 -3.16
CA PHE A 270 -1.22 20.49 -2.76
C PHE A 270 -1.15 20.91 -1.30
N VAL A 271 -2.10 21.73 -0.84
CA VAL A 271 -2.19 22.17 0.55
C VAL A 271 -2.39 20.98 1.49
N VAL A 272 -3.32 20.08 1.18
CA VAL A 272 -3.56 18.87 1.99
C VAL A 272 -2.30 18.01 2.06
N THR A 273 -1.58 17.86 0.93
CA THR A 273 -0.31 17.13 0.90
C THR A 273 0.73 17.78 1.81
N ILE A 274 0.94 19.10 1.74
CA ILE A 274 1.90 19.80 2.62
C ILE A 274 1.53 19.63 4.09
N VAL A 275 0.26 19.89 4.43
CA VAL A 275 -0.28 19.74 5.79
C VAL A 275 -0.05 18.32 6.31
N ALA A 276 -0.28 17.31 5.48
CA ALA A 276 -0.08 15.90 5.84
C ALA A 276 1.40 15.52 6.05
N HIS A 277 2.34 16.22 5.40
CA HIS A 277 3.79 16.00 5.59
C HIS A 277 4.35 16.68 6.83
N TYR A 278 3.74 17.80 7.26
CA TYR A 278 4.22 18.60 8.38
C TYR A 278 3.17 18.84 9.49
N PRO A 279 2.53 17.78 10.02
CA PRO A 279 1.41 17.93 10.97
C PRO A 279 1.81 18.65 12.27
N MET A 280 3.04 18.48 12.73
CA MET A 280 3.57 19.16 13.92
C MET A 280 3.76 20.66 13.69
N SER A 281 4.24 21.08 12.52
CA SER A 281 4.50 22.49 12.19
C SER A 281 3.23 23.34 12.15
N ILE A 282 2.07 22.70 12.03
CA ILE A 282 0.75 23.34 12.01
C ILE A 282 -0.07 23.05 13.28
N GLY A 283 0.57 22.47 14.31
CA GLY A 283 -0.05 22.26 15.62
C GLY A 283 -1.11 21.15 15.67
N ILE A 284 -1.12 20.19 14.74
CA ILE A 284 -2.02 19.03 14.83
C ILE A 284 -1.64 18.20 16.07
N PRO A 285 -2.56 17.91 16.99
CA PRO A 285 -2.31 17.03 18.13
C PRO A 285 -1.84 15.65 17.68
N VAL A 286 -0.86 15.07 18.39
CA VAL A 286 -0.32 13.71 18.13
C VAL A 286 -1.40 12.65 17.88
N LYS A 287 -2.53 12.72 18.59
CA LYS A 287 -3.65 11.76 18.42
C LYS A 287 -4.29 11.80 17.03
N MET A 288 -4.25 12.94 16.36
CA MET A 288 -4.79 13.16 15.01
C MET A 288 -3.72 13.09 13.92
N ASP A 289 -2.44 13.04 14.31
CA ASP A 289 -1.31 12.92 13.39
C ASP A 289 -1.05 11.43 13.03
N PRO A 290 -1.29 11.01 11.78
CA PRO A 290 -1.01 9.63 11.35
C PRO A 290 0.50 9.30 11.35
N SER A 291 1.37 10.29 11.15
CA SER A 291 2.83 10.14 11.11
C SER A 291 3.44 9.88 12.49
N SER A 292 2.70 10.15 13.57
CA SER A 292 3.10 9.81 14.95
C SER A 292 3.45 8.33 15.14
N ARG A 293 2.91 7.45 14.28
CA ARG A 293 3.20 6.00 14.28
C ARG A 293 4.57 5.66 13.72
N LEU A 294 5.23 6.57 13.01
CA LEU A 294 6.52 6.39 12.36
C LEU A 294 7.69 6.92 13.19
N ARG A 295 7.41 7.60 14.30
CA ARG A 295 8.41 8.37 15.07
C ARG A 295 8.59 7.81 16.48
N GLY A 296 9.72 8.16 17.09
CA GLY A 296 10.03 7.86 18.49
C GLY A 296 10.50 6.44 18.81
N TRP A 297 10.75 5.62 17.78
CA TRP A 297 11.20 4.24 17.94
C TRP A 297 12.67 4.14 18.35
N GLU A 298 13.53 5.04 17.88
CA GLU A 298 14.93 5.13 18.27
C GLU A 298 15.11 5.38 19.78
N ALA A 299 14.29 6.25 20.37
CA ALA A 299 14.29 6.49 21.81
C ALA A 299 13.91 5.23 22.60
N LEU A 300 12.93 4.47 22.11
CA LEU A 300 12.56 3.18 22.71
C LEU A 300 13.71 2.16 22.61
N GLY A 301 14.29 2.00 21.42
CA GLY A 301 15.40 1.06 21.21
C GLY A 301 16.63 1.41 22.03
N SER A 302 16.97 2.69 22.14
CA SER A 302 18.08 3.18 22.96
C SER A 302 17.86 2.89 24.45
N GLU A 303 16.66 3.16 24.97
CA GLU A 303 16.34 2.87 26.37
C GLU A 303 16.35 1.38 26.67
N VAL A 304 15.78 0.55 25.79
CA VAL A 304 15.82 -0.91 25.96
C VAL A 304 17.26 -1.43 25.87
N SER A 305 18.10 -0.87 25.00
CA SER A 305 19.52 -1.22 24.92
C SER A 305 20.29 -0.88 26.21
N ARG A 306 19.99 0.29 26.79
CA ARG A 306 20.56 0.72 28.07
C ARG A 306 20.16 -0.23 29.20
N LEU A 307 18.87 -0.56 29.30
CA LEU A 307 18.36 -1.47 30.31
C LEU A 307 18.90 -2.90 30.14
N ALA A 308 19.02 -3.37 28.90
CA ALA A 308 19.58 -4.68 28.58
C ALA A 308 21.05 -4.84 28.98
N THR A 309 21.81 -3.73 29.04
CA THR A 309 23.23 -3.77 29.48
C THR A 309 23.35 -4.12 30.97
N GLY A 310 22.33 -3.79 31.78
CA GLY A 310 22.28 -4.14 33.21
C GLY A 310 21.64 -5.48 33.52
N MET A 311 21.20 -6.23 32.51
CA MET A 311 20.53 -7.53 32.69
C MET A 311 21.50 -8.68 32.44
N GLU A 312 21.57 -9.60 33.39
CA GLU A 312 22.38 -10.81 33.26
C GLU A 312 21.83 -11.71 32.13
N LYS A 313 22.75 -12.26 31.32
CA LYS A 313 22.43 -13.21 30.25
C LYS A 313 22.28 -14.63 30.82
N PRO A 314 21.44 -15.49 30.21
CA PRO A 314 20.69 -15.25 28.99
C PRO A 314 19.37 -14.48 29.22
N TYR A 315 18.99 -13.65 28.25
CA TYR A 315 17.70 -12.96 28.25
C TYR A 315 17.11 -12.87 26.85
N PHE A 316 15.80 -12.64 26.77
CA PHE A 316 15.10 -12.35 25.52
C PHE A 316 14.23 -11.10 25.61
N ILE A 317 13.90 -10.51 24.45
CA ILE A 317 13.09 -9.28 24.37
C ILE A 317 11.78 -9.60 23.68
N PHE A 318 10.67 -9.17 24.25
CA PHE A 318 9.35 -9.46 23.68
C PHE A 318 8.31 -8.37 23.94
N SER A 319 7.23 -8.39 23.17
CA SER A 319 6.07 -7.50 23.33
C SER A 319 4.76 -8.22 23.04
N ASP A 320 3.62 -7.63 23.40
CA ASP A 320 2.28 -8.14 23.08
C ASP A 320 1.70 -7.54 21.80
N ARG A 321 2.50 -6.73 21.07
CA ARG A 321 2.14 -6.16 19.77
C ARG A 321 3.25 -6.40 18.75
N TYR A 322 2.90 -6.93 17.57
CA TYR A 322 3.87 -7.22 16.52
C TYR A 322 4.65 -5.96 16.08
N GLN A 323 3.98 -4.80 16.05
CA GLN A 323 4.60 -3.52 15.68
C GLN A 323 5.71 -3.16 16.67
N VAL A 324 5.44 -3.19 17.98
CA VAL A 324 6.47 -2.91 18.99
C VAL A 324 7.59 -3.95 18.90
N THR A 325 7.23 -5.22 18.70
CA THR A 325 8.19 -6.31 18.58
C THR A 325 9.18 -6.09 17.44
N SER A 326 8.69 -5.72 16.24
CA SER A 326 9.55 -5.46 15.07
C SER A 326 10.42 -4.22 15.25
N GLU A 327 9.88 -3.16 15.85
CA GLU A 327 10.63 -1.93 16.10
C GLU A 327 11.73 -2.16 17.15
N LEU A 328 11.51 -3.06 18.13
CA LEU A 328 12.56 -3.48 19.06
C LEU A 328 13.67 -4.27 18.35
N ALA A 329 13.33 -5.20 17.46
CA ALA A 329 14.34 -5.92 16.66
C ALA A 329 15.18 -4.96 15.81
N PHE A 330 14.57 -3.89 15.29
CA PHE A 330 15.26 -2.92 14.46
C PHE A 330 16.11 -1.92 15.27
N TYR A 331 15.56 -1.32 16.34
CA TYR A 331 16.21 -0.20 17.04
C TYR A 331 17.03 -0.60 18.28
N VAL A 332 16.87 -1.81 18.82
CA VAL A 332 17.73 -2.26 19.92
C VAL A 332 19.13 -2.59 19.39
N LYS A 333 20.15 -2.10 20.09
CA LYS A 333 21.57 -2.30 19.72
C LYS A 333 21.88 -3.78 19.56
N GLY A 334 22.49 -4.13 18.42
CA GLY A 334 22.81 -5.50 18.06
C GLY A 334 21.68 -6.24 17.33
N HIS A 335 20.57 -5.57 17.03
CA HIS A 335 19.44 -6.09 16.26
C HIS A 335 18.98 -7.49 16.69
N PRO A 336 18.64 -7.67 17.98
CA PRO A 336 18.34 -8.98 18.52
C PRO A 336 17.06 -9.57 17.90
N VAL A 337 16.96 -10.90 17.90
CA VAL A 337 15.68 -11.57 17.69
C VAL A 337 14.73 -11.18 18.84
N THR A 338 13.54 -10.72 18.48
CA THR A 338 12.48 -10.36 19.42
C THR A 338 11.25 -11.22 19.19
N TYR A 339 10.43 -11.33 20.24
CA TYR A 339 9.28 -12.24 20.23
C TYR A 339 7.97 -11.51 20.48
N CYS A 340 6.87 -12.02 19.92
CA CYS A 340 5.55 -11.43 20.11
C CYS A 340 4.61 -12.39 20.84
N VAL A 341 4.39 -12.17 22.13
CA VAL A 341 3.49 -13.03 22.92
C VAL A 341 2.06 -12.93 22.41
N ASN A 342 1.41 -14.07 22.23
CA ASN A 342 0.01 -14.12 21.86
C ASN A 342 -0.91 -13.98 23.08
N ARG A 343 -1.54 -12.82 23.21
CA ARG A 343 -2.53 -12.51 24.25
C ARG A 343 -3.95 -12.32 23.68
N GLY A 344 -4.28 -13.09 22.63
CA GLY A 344 -5.53 -12.94 21.87
C GLY A 344 -5.42 -11.99 20.69
N ARG A 345 -4.19 -11.77 20.20
CA ARG A 345 -3.95 -10.99 18.98
C ARG A 345 -4.28 -11.82 17.74
N ARG A 346 -4.40 -11.13 16.61
CA ARG A 346 -4.41 -11.76 15.29
C ARG A 346 -3.07 -12.43 15.02
N MET A 347 -3.08 -13.49 14.22
CA MET A 347 -1.88 -14.14 13.73
C MET A 347 -0.96 -13.12 13.02
N SER A 348 0.34 -13.30 13.22
CA SER A 348 1.41 -12.51 12.60
C SER A 348 2.59 -13.43 12.26
N GLN A 349 3.66 -12.89 11.64
CA GLN A 349 4.83 -13.70 11.32
C GLN A 349 5.50 -14.35 12.55
N TYR A 350 5.31 -13.77 13.74
CA TYR A 350 5.87 -14.28 15.00
C TYR A 350 5.20 -15.58 15.49
N ASP A 351 4.10 -16.02 14.87
CA ASP A 351 3.48 -17.33 15.15
C ASP A 351 3.97 -18.42 14.19
N ILE A 352 4.83 -18.06 13.23
CA ILE A 352 5.44 -18.97 12.25
C ILE A 352 6.92 -19.19 12.59
N TRP A 353 7.59 -18.15 13.10
CA TRP A 353 8.97 -18.23 13.55
C TRP A 353 9.11 -18.94 14.91
N PRO A 354 10.28 -19.51 15.22
CA PRO A 354 10.54 -20.11 16.52
C PRO A 354 10.21 -19.16 17.68
N GLY A 355 9.47 -19.66 18.65
CA GLY A 355 9.04 -18.92 19.83
C GLY A 355 10.08 -18.89 20.97
N PHE A 356 9.69 -18.28 22.08
CA PHE A 356 10.49 -18.17 23.32
C PHE A 356 9.99 -19.10 24.45
N TYR A 357 9.03 -19.96 24.13
CA TYR A 357 8.22 -20.73 25.09
C TYR A 357 9.04 -21.64 26.00
N ASP A 358 10.16 -22.17 25.49
CA ASP A 358 11.05 -23.12 26.19
C ASP A 358 12.25 -22.45 26.89
N PHE A 359 12.32 -21.11 26.97
CA PHE A 359 13.46 -20.39 27.56
C PHE A 359 13.47 -20.37 29.10
N SER A 360 13.10 -21.49 29.72
CA SER A 360 13.04 -21.62 31.18
C SER A 360 14.37 -21.22 31.84
N GLY A 361 14.29 -20.42 32.90
CA GLY A 361 15.45 -19.85 33.60
C GLY A 361 15.98 -18.52 33.01
N TYR A 362 15.54 -18.11 31.82
CA TYR A 362 16.05 -16.88 31.20
C TYR A 362 15.42 -15.63 31.83
N ASN A 363 16.15 -14.52 31.78
CA ASN A 363 15.56 -13.20 32.05
C ASN A 363 14.80 -12.70 30.81
N ALA A 364 13.97 -11.67 30.97
CA ALA A 364 13.26 -11.08 29.83
C ALA A 364 13.03 -9.58 29.96
N ILE A 365 13.00 -8.89 28.82
CA ILE A 365 12.54 -7.50 28.74
C ILE A 365 11.21 -7.50 28.00
N PHE A 366 10.12 -7.26 28.74
CA PHE A 366 8.78 -7.17 28.20
C PHE A 366 8.39 -5.71 27.97
N VAL A 367 8.08 -5.33 26.73
CA VAL A 367 7.72 -3.95 26.39
C VAL A 367 6.26 -3.86 25.98
N ARG A 368 5.52 -2.90 26.54
CA ARG A 368 4.14 -2.61 26.17
C ARG A 368 3.96 -1.13 25.88
N THR A 369 3.08 -0.79 24.93
CA THR A 369 2.61 0.59 24.77
C THR A 369 1.70 0.98 25.93
N GLY A 370 1.83 2.20 26.44
CA GLY A 370 1.04 2.74 27.54
C GLY A 370 1.81 2.74 28.86
N ASP A 371 1.11 3.08 29.93
CA ASP A 371 1.63 3.12 31.31
C ASP A 371 0.87 2.11 32.20
N ASP A 372 0.60 0.93 31.65
CA ASP A 372 -0.19 -0.10 32.31
C ASP A 372 0.65 -0.91 33.31
N PRO A 373 0.05 -1.54 34.32
CA PRO A 373 0.73 -2.54 35.13
C PRO A 373 1.05 -3.81 34.34
N MET A 374 1.88 -4.68 34.93
CA MET A 374 2.15 -6.02 34.38
C MET A 374 0.80 -6.77 34.24
N PRO A 375 0.48 -7.31 33.05
CA PRO A 375 -0.75 -8.07 32.87
C PRO A 375 -0.85 -9.27 33.81
N ALA A 376 -2.04 -9.51 34.37
CA ALA A 376 -2.27 -10.58 35.34
C ALA A 376 -1.92 -11.97 34.78
N ASP A 377 -2.21 -12.20 33.50
CA ASP A 377 -1.90 -13.43 32.77
C ASP A 377 -0.39 -13.62 32.51
N MET A 378 0.42 -12.56 32.60
CA MET A 378 1.88 -12.62 32.42
C MET A 378 2.64 -12.77 33.74
N LYS A 379 2.11 -12.25 34.86
CA LYS A 379 2.79 -12.25 36.17
C LYS A 379 3.27 -13.64 36.59
N ARG A 380 2.46 -14.67 36.34
CA ARG A 380 2.71 -16.05 36.78
C ARG A 380 3.95 -16.70 36.15
N TYR A 381 4.41 -16.19 35.02
CA TYR A 381 5.51 -16.78 34.24
C TYR A 381 6.89 -16.28 34.63
N PHE A 382 6.99 -15.38 35.62
CA PHE A 382 8.27 -14.83 36.10
C PHE A 382 8.32 -14.94 37.62
N GLU A 383 9.51 -15.10 38.18
CA GLU A 383 9.72 -15.11 39.63
C GLU A 383 9.50 -13.72 40.22
N ARG A 384 10.06 -12.71 39.55
CA ARG A 384 9.89 -11.30 39.90
C ARG A 384 9.99 -10.43 38.65
N TYR A 385 9.44 -9.23 38.74
CA TYR A 385 9.58 -8.23 37.69
C TYR A 385 9.71 -6.83 38.28
N GLU A 386 10.33 -5.95 37.51
CA GLU A 386 10.47 -4.54 37.83
C GLU A 386 9.91 -3.70 36.68
N LYS A 387 9.05 -2.72 36.98
CA LYS A 387 8.50 -1.81 35.97
C LYS A 387 9.39 -0.57 35.83
N ARG A 388 9.62 -0.17 34.58
CA ARG A 388 10.13 1.14 34.16
C ARG A 388 9.13 1.76 33.20
N THR A 389 9.02 3.08 33.20
CA THR A 389 8.19 3.81 32.26
C THR A 389 9.08 4.71 31.41
N LEU A 390 8.91 4.64 30.10
CA LEU A 390 9.54 5.55 29.14
C LEU A 390 8.47 6.48 28.58
N VAL A 391 8.71 7.79 28.65
CA VAL A 391 7.89 8.80 28.00
C VAL A 391 8.68 9.34 26.81
N VAL A 392 8.27 8.97 25.60
CA VAL A 392 8.85 9.52 24.38
C VAL A 392 8.12 10.82 24.05
N ARG A 393 8.88 11.90 23.95
CA ARG A 393 8.41 13.24 23.63
C ARG A 393 9.00 13.72 22.31
N GLU A 394 8.30 14.65 21.69
CA GLU A 394 8.78 15.39 20.54
C GLU A 394 8.41 16.87 20.73
N GLY A 395 9.42 17.70 20.99
CA GLY A 395 9.20 19.00 21.61
C GLY A 395 8.45 18.84 22.94
N ASP A 396 7.40 19.64 23.12
CA ASP A 396 6.59 19.64 24.34
C ASP A 396 5.47 18.58 24.34
N GLN A 397 5.25 17.90 23.20
CA GLN A 397 4.17 16.91 23.09
C GLN A 397 4.65 15.51 23.47
N VAL A 398 3.83 14.79 24.24
CA VAL A 398 4.04 13.37 24.51
C VAL A 398 3.60 12.56 23.30
N LEU A 399 4.56 11.95 22.62
CA LEU A 399 4.30 11.09 21.47
C LEU A 399 3.73 9.74 21.89
N ARG A 400 4.41 9.08 22.85
CA ARG A 400 3.99 7.78 23.37
C ARG A 400 4.59 7.49 24.74
N LYS A 401 3.88 6.70 25.53
CA LYS A 401 4.41 6.08 26.74
C LYS A 401 4.64 4.59 26.51
N TYR A 402 5.65 4.04 27.16
CA TYR A 402 5.91 2.60 27.19
C TYR A 402 6.11 2.13 28.62
N SER A 403 5.58 0.95 28.91
CA SER A 403 5.89 0.19 30.12
C SER A 403 6.91 -0.87 29.74
N ILE A 404 8.08 -0.82 30.35
CA ILE A 404 9.18 -1.75 30.14
C ILE A 404 9.33 -2.55 31.44
N PHE A 405 9.08 -3.85 31.37
CA PHE A 405 9.23 -4.75 32.52
C PHE A 405 10.53 -5.54 32.36
N LEU A 406 11.41 -5.41 33.36
CA LEU A 406 12.57 -6.27 33.52
C LEU A 406 12.11 -7.47 34.33
N CYS A 407 12.02 -8.62 33.68
CA CYS A 407 11.51 -9.86 34.24
C CYS A 407 12.65 -10.83 34.52
N TYR A 408 12.58 -11.53 35.64
CA TYR A 408 13.62 -12.46 36.09
C TYR A 408 13.05 -13.84 36.33
N GLY A 409 13.82 -14.87 35.99
CA GLY A 409 13.46 -16.28 36.18
C GLY A 409 12.18 -16.65 35.41
N PHE A 410 12.25 -16.64 34.08
CA PHE A 410 11.14 -17.11 33.25
C PHE A 410 10.86 -18.59 33.50
N LYS A 411 9.61 -18.95 33.81
CA LYS A 411 9.22 -20.31 34.21
C LYS A 411 8.82 -21.21 33.04
N GLY A 412 8.98 -20.73 31.80
CA GLY A 412 8.39 -21.35 30.61
C GLY A 412 6.91 -20.97 30.44
N MET A 413 6.41 -21.06 29.21
CA MET A 413 5.03 -20.73 28.88
C MET A 413 4.50 -21.67 27.81
N GLU A 414 3.28 -22.18 27.97
CA GLU A 414 2.62 -22.93 26.89
C GLU A 414 2.36 -22.03 25.68
N GLU A 415 2.72 -22.52 24.50
CA GLU A 415 2.42 -21.85 23.25
C GLU A 415 0.91 -21.77 23.02
N ARG A 416 0.43 -20.55 22.73
CA ARG A 416 -0.98 -20.31 22.40
C ARG A 416 -1.10 -19.98 20.93
N MET A 417 -1.70 -20.89 20.18
CA MET A 417 -1.99 -20.66 18.76
C MET A 417 -3.01 -19.51 18.59
N PRO A 418 -2.82 -18.60 17.62
CA PRO A 418 -3.77 -17.55 17.33
C PRO A 418 -5.06 -18.12 16.73
N VAL A 419 -6.20 -17.62 17.22
CA VAL A 419 -7.54 -18.07 16.76
C VAL A 419 -8.04 -17.25 15.56
N LYS A 420 -7.38 -16.14 15.24
CA LYS A 420 -7.79 -15.19 14.19
C LYS A 420 -6.68 -15.01 13.16
N PHE A 421 -6.99 -15.30 11.89
CA PHE A 421 -6.09 -15.08 10.75
C PHE A 421 -6.12 -13.66 10.24
#